data_AF-A0A921BBT9-F1
#
_entry.id   AF-A0A921BBT9-F1
#
_cell.length_a   1.000
_cell.length_b   1.000
_cell.length_c   1.000
_cell.angle_alpha   90.00
_cell.angle_beta   90.00
_cell.angle_gamma   90.00
#
_symmetry.space_group_name_H-M   'P 1'
#
loop_
_entity.id
_entity.type
_entity.pdbx_description
1 polymer ?
#
loop_
_entity_poly.entity_id
_entity_poly.type
_entity_poly.pdbx_seq_one_letter_code
_entity_poly.pdbx_strand_id
1 'polypeptide(L)'
;MNEPAEKQLYEAFLKVRNPVLGHLKKKEFPKALEKMGEIKPSVDNFFENVMVMVDDPSICTNRLCLLRDISCLFSDLADFSKIVLKKD
;
A
#
# COMPACT_ATOMS: atom_id res chain seq x y z
N MET A 1 -2.61 16.14 3.70
CA MET A 1 -1.28 15.48 3.74
C MET A 1 -0.33 16.31 4.57
N ASN A 2 -0.28 16.00 5.85
CA ASN A 2 0.41 16.86 6.83
C ASN A 2 1.73 16.25 7.30
N GLU A 3 1.82 14.91 7.37
CA GLU A 3 3.00 14.23 7.87
C GLU A 3 4.01 13.90 6.76
N PRO A 4 5.33 14.01 7.01
CA PRO A 4 6.36 13.57 6.07
C PRO A 4 6.21 12.09 5.67
N ALA A 5 5.87 11.21 6.61
CA ALA A 5 5.70 9.78 6.36
C ALA A 5 4.49 9.47 5.46
N GLU A 6 3.39 10.23 5.60
CA GLU A 6 2.21 10.14 4.72
C GLU A 6 2.56 10.51 3.26
N LYS A 7 3.34 11.59 3.08
CA LYS A 7 3.80 12.01 1.75
C LYS A 7 4.74 10.99 1.12
N GLN A 8 5.69 10.47 1.89
CA GLN A 8 6.62 9.43 1.42
C GLN A 8 5.88 8.17 0.97
N LEU A 9 4.88 7.71 1.74
CA LEU A 9 4.07 6.57 1.36
C LEU A 9 3.31 6.82 0.05
N TYR A 10 2.71 8.01 -0.12
CA TYR A 10 2.02 8.35 -1.35
C TYR A 10 2.95 8.38 -2.57
N GLU A 11 4.15 8.95 -2.44
CA GLU A 11 5.14 8.95 -3.51
C GLU A 11 5.62 7.54 -3.86
N ALA A 12 5.85 6.69 -2.86
CA ALA A 12 6.19 5.28 -3.07
C ALA A 12 5.07 4.55 -3.80
N PHE A 13 3.81 4.77 -3.39
CA PHE A 13 2.64 4.21 -4.06
C PHE A 13 2.57 4.61 -5.54
N LEU A 14 2.76 5.89 -5.86
CA LEU A 14 2.75 6.37 -7.24
C LEU A 14 3.85 5.73 -8.10
N LYS A 15 5.03 5.47 -7.52
CA LYS A 15 6.16 4.83 -8.21
C LYS A 15 5.90 3.36 -8.52
N VAL A 16 5.20 2.63 -7.65
CA VAL A 16 4.94 1.19 -7.84
C VAL A 16 3.67 0.90 -8.63
N ARG A 17 2.64 1.77 -8.55
CA ARG A 17 1.31 1.51 -9.12
C ARG A 17 1.33 1.15 -10.61
N ASN A 18 1.92 2.00 -11.44
CA ASN A 18 1.91 1.79 -12.89
C ASN A 18 2.74 0.57 -13.31
N PRO A 19 3.95 0.33 -12.77
CA PRO A 19 4.69 -0.91 -12.99
C PRO A 19 3.91 -2.17 -12.61
N VAL A 20 3.29 -2.20 -11.42
CA VAL A 20 2.51 -3.36 -10.95
C VAL A 20 1.36 -3.67 -11.91
N LEU A 21 0.56 -2.66 -12.27
CA LEU A 21 -0.52 -2.81 -13.24
C LEU A 21 -0.01 -3.25 -14.63
N GLY A 22 1.18 -2.81 -15.04
CA GLY A 22 1.83 -3.23 -16.27
C GLY A 22 2.19 -4.71 -16.28
N HIS A 23 2.78 -5.21 -15.18
CA HIS A 23 3.11 -6.63 -15.03
C HIS A 23 1.85 -7.50 -14.91
N LEU A 24 0.81 -7.03 -14.20
CA LEU A 24 -0.49 -7.70 -14.11
C LEU A 24 -1.15 -7.90 -15.47
N LYS A 25 -1.18 -6.87 -16.32
CA LYS A 25 -1.70 -6.97 -17.69
C LYS A 25 -0.97 -8.02 -18.54
N LYS A 26 0.32 -8.23 -18.27
CA LYS A 26 1.17 -9.22 -18.93
C LYS A 26 1.14 -10.59 -18.25
N LYS A 27 0.37 -10.77 -17.16
CA LYS A 27 0.33 -11.97 -16.32
C LYS A 27 1.69 -12.32 -15.69
N GLU A 28 2.55 -11.32 -15.51
CA GLU A 28 3.87 -11.47 -14.87
C GLU A 28 3.75 -11.30 -13.34
N PHE A 29 2.97 -12.17 -12.70
CA PHE A 29 2.65 -12.04 -11.27
C PHE A 29 3.88 -11.96 -10.34
N PRO A 30 4.96 -12.75 -10.52
CA PRO A 30 6.14 -12.63 -9.66
C PRO A 30 6.79 -11.24 -9.71
N LYS A 31 6.88 -10.64 -10.91
CA LYS A 31 7.44 -9.29 -11.09
C LYS A 31 6.52 -8.23 -10.48
N ALA A 32 5.21 -8.41 -10.61
CA ALA A 32 4.22 -7.53 -10.01
C ALA A 32 4.31 -7.58 -8.47
N LEU A 33 4.48 -8.77 -7.89
CA LEU A 33 4.65 -8.96 -6.45
C LEU A 33 5.97 -8.37 -5.94
N GLU A 34 7.09 -8.62 -6.64
CA GLU A 34 8.39 -8.03 -6.34
C GLU A 34 8.31 -6.50 -6.31
N LYS A 35 7.70 -5.92 -7.35
CA LYS A 35 7.53 -4.47 -7.45
C LYS A 35 6.62 -3.91 -6.37
N MET A 36 5.57 -4.63 -6.00
CA MET A 36 4.68 -4.25 -4.90
C MET A 36 5.40 -4.32 -3.56
N GLY A 37 6.32 -5.27 -3.37
CA GLY A 37 7.14 -5.40 -2.16
C GLY A 37 8.00 -4.17 -1.85
N GLU A 38 8.38 -3.39 -2.86
CA GLU A 38 9.14 -2.14 -2.69
C GLU A 38 8.40 -1.09 -1.84
N ILE A 39 7.07 -1.16 -1.72
CA ILE A 39 6.30 -0.21 -0.91
C ILE A 39 6.44 -0.46 0.60
N LYS A 40 6.86 -1.67 1.00
CA LYS A 40 6.85 -2.12 2.40
C LYS A 40 7.55 -1.15 3.37
N PRO A 41 8.77 -0.66 3.11
CA PRO A 41 9.44 0.25 4.05
C PRO A 41 8.68 1.54 4.28
N SER A 42 7.99 2.07 3.26
CA SER A 42 7.18 3.29 3.39
C SER A 42 5.87 3.03 4.15
N VAL A 43 5.30 1.83 4.02
CA VAL A 43 4.13 1.39 4.80
C VAL A 43 4.49 1.24 6.27
N ASP A 44 5.61 0.57 6.57
CA ASP A 44 6.11 0.39 7.93
C ASP A 44 6.35 1.77 8.58
N ASN A 45 7.09 2.66 7.92
CA ASN A 45 7.35 4.03 8.38
C ASN A 45 6.05 4.85 8.58
N PHE A 46 5.04 4.67 7.73
CA PHE A 46 3.74 5.31 7.91
C PHE A 46 3.07 4.86 9.20
N PHE A 47 3.00 3.56 9.47
CA PHE A 47 2.35 3.05 10.69
C PHE A 47 3.12 3.37 11.97
N GLU A 48 4.45 3.51 11.89
CA GLU A 48 5.27 3.96 13.01
C GLU A 48 5.05 5.43 13.38
N ASN A 49 4.82 6.29 12.37
CA ASN A 49 4.85 7.75 12.55
C ASN A 49 3.51 8.46 12.34
N VAL A 50 2.47 7.75 11.86
CA VAL A 50 1.19 8.37 11.50
C VAL A 50 0.03 7.66 12.20
N MET A 51 -0.62 8.38 13.10
CA MET A 51 -1.90 7.94 13.69
C MET A 51 -3.02 8.09 12.66
N VAL A 52 -3.67 6.98 12.27
CA VAL A 52 -4.71 7.04 11.22
C VAL A 52 -6.01 7.67 11.74
N MET A 53 -6.45 7.23 12.93
CA MET A 53 -7.68 7.69 13.56
C MET A 53 -7.41 8.96 14.38
N VAL A 54 -7.50 10.12 13.74
CA VAL A 54 -7.33 11.44 14.37
C VAL A 54 -8.66 12.21 14.41
N ASP A 55 -8.73 13.24 15.25
CA ASP A 55 -9.95 14.03 15.47
C ASP A 55 -10.41 14.79 14.22
N ASP A 56 -9.47 15.21 13.35
CA ASP A 56 -9.81 15.84 12.08
C ASP A 56 -10.31 14.79 11.06
N PRO A 57 -11.61 14.78 10.73
CA PRO A 57 -12.19 13.77 9.85
C PRO A 57 -11.66 13.86 8.42
N SER A 58 -11.22 15.03 7.96
CA SER A 58 -10.64 15.21 6.63
C SER A 58 -9.28 14.51 6.55
N ILE A 59 -8.44 14.69 7.57
CA ILE A 59 -7.13 14.02 7.64
C ILE A 59 -7.31 12.51 7.76
N CYS A 60 -8.21 12.05 8.65
CA CYS A 60 -8.53 10.63 8.80
C CYS A 60 -9.00 10.01 7.48
N THR A 61 -9.93 10.67 6.77
CA THR A 61 -10.44 10.20 5.47
C THR A 61 -9.33 10.08 4.43
N ASN A 62 -8.46 11.08 4.31
CA ASN A 62 -7.36 11.04 3.35
C ASN A 62 -6.41 9.86 3.58
N ARG A 63 -6.09 9.57 4.86
CA ARG A 63 -5.24 8.44 5.25
C ARG A 63 -5.90 7.10 4.93
N LEU A 64 -7.20 6.97 5.22
CA LEU A 64 -7.97 5.77 4.89
C LEU A 64 -8.07 5.55 3.37
N CYS A 65 -8.24 6.61 2.57
CA CYS A 65 -8.21 6.53 1.12
C CYS A 65 -6.87 6.00 0.59
N LEU A 66 -5.75 6.52 1.11
CA LEU A 66 -4.41 6.04 0.72
C LEU A 66 -4.22 4.55 1.05
N LEU A 67 -4.58 4.13 2.26
CA LEU A 67 -4.49 2.73 2.67
C LEU A 67 -5.40 1.82 1.83
N ARG A 68 -6.60 2.30 1.50
CA ARG A 68 -7.53 1.59 0.61
C ARG A 68 -6.95 1.40 -0.78
N ASP A 69 -6.37 2.44 -1.38
CA ASP A 69 -5.79 2.36 -2.72
C ASP A 69 -4.62 1.36 -2.79
N ILE A 70 -3.77 1.34 -1.75
CA ILE A 70 -2.69 0.36 -1.62
C ILE A 70 -3.26 -1.06 -1.47
N SER A 71 -4.29 -1.24 -0.64
CA SER A 71 -4.95 -2.53 -0.43
C SER A 71 -5.63 -3.06 -1.70
N CYS A 72 -6.28 -2.17 -2.48
CA CYS A 72 -6.87 -2.52 -3.76
C CYS A 72 -5.80 -2.99 -4.76
N LEU A 73 -4.70 -2.24 -4.90
CA LEU A 73 -3.59 -2.64 -5.77
C LEU A 73 -2.99 -4.00 -5.37
N PHE A 74 -2.92 -4.29 -4.07
CA PHE A 74 -2.46 -5.58 -3.56
C PHE A 74 -3.46 -6.71 -3.87
N SER A 75 -4.75 -6.43 -3.76
CA SER A 75 -5.83 -7.41 -4.03
C SER A 75 -5.93 -7.80 -5.50
N ASP A 76 -5.47 -6.93 -6.42
CA ASP A 76 -5.38 -7.26 -7.85
C ASP A 76 -4.32 -8.34 -8.16
N LEU A 77 -3.38 -8.59 -7.23
CA LEU A 77 -2.35 -9.63 -7.38
C LEU A 77 -2.86 -11.02 -7.01
N ALA A 78 -3.59 -11.14 -5.90
CA ALA A 78 -4.24 -12.36 -5.45
C ALA A 78 -5.22 -12.08 -4.30
N ASP A 79 -6.14 -13.01 -4.06
CA ASP A 79 -6.97 -13.01 -2.85
C ASP A 79 -6.15 -13.48 -1.63
N PHE A 80 -5.38 -12.55 -1.07
CA PHE A 80 -4.56 -12.80 0.12
C PHE A 80 -5.37 -12.95 1.41
N SER A 81 -6.68 -12.67 1.41
CA SER A 81 -7.56 -12.96 2.55
C SER A 81 -7.62 -14.45 2.88
N LYS A 82 -7.19 -15.31 1.93
CA LYS A 82 -7.13 -16.76 2.07
C LYS A 82 -5.79 -17.27 2.61
N ILE A 83 -4.76 -16.43 2.73
CA ILE A 83 -3.50 -16.84 3.33
C ILE A 83 -3.65 -16.84 4.85
N VAL A 84 -3.69 -18.03 5.43
CA VAL A 84 -3.59 -18.23 6.87
C VAL A 84 -2.11 -18.37 7.21
N LEU A 85 -1.52 -17.33 7.82
CA LEU A 85 -0.20 -17.46 8.43
C LEU A 85 -0.32 -18.48 9.58
N LYS A 86 0.24 -19.67 9.39
CA LYS A 86 0.46 -20.58 10.51
C LYS A 86 1.50 -19.93 11.42
N LYS A 87 1.14 -19.74 12.68
CA LYS A 87 2.10 -19.45 13.74
C LYS A 87 2.85 -20.75 14.00
N ASP A 88 4.15 -20.75 13.71
CA ASP A 88 5.10 -21.69 14.31
C ASP A 88 5.38 -21.28 15.77
#